data_AF-A0AA42QD31-F1
#
_entry.id   AF-A0AA42QD31-F1
#
_cell.length_a   1.000
_cell.length_b   1.000
_cell.length_c   1.000
_cell.angle_alpha   90.00
_cell.angle_beta   90.00
_cell.angle_gamma   90.00
#
_symmetry.space_group_name_H-M   'P 1'
#
loop_
_entity.id
_entity.type
_entity.pdbx_description
1 polymer ?
#
loop_
_entity_poly.entity_id
_entity_poly.type
_entity_poly.pdbx_seq_one_letter_code
_entity_poly.pdbx_strand_id
1 'polypeptide(L)'
;MTESLIHLRVPAATKGRWVRASRAAGKRLTDYITSAVEAYMQQQLARVAIPDDVEFAALHLARDADGAVSFDWAVIERICRANNLPVELLREGPEDNLAGLLIGWYSAHRSAGGAPDPVAEELLAEVQAEDAAGQAFSYEPGRA
;
A
#
# COMPACT_ATOMS: atom_id res chain seq x y z
N MET A 1 -11.85 18.20 7.54
CA MET A 1 -11.66 17.61 6.20
C MET A 1 -12.60 18.31 5.24
N THR A 2 -12.10 18.75 4.09
CA THR A 2 -12.92 19.42 3.07
C THR A 2 -13.59 18.35 2.21
N GLU A 3 -14.91 18.36 2.13
CA GLU A 3 -15.65 17.42 1.28
C GLU A 3 -15.50 17.83 -0.20
N SER A 4 -15.32 16.83 -1.08
CA SER A 4 -15.30 17.01 -2.53
C SER A 4 -16.40 16.17 -3.17
N LEU A 5 -17.06 16.71 -4.20
CA LEU A 5 -18.21 16.07 -4.83
C LEU A 5 -17.80 15.30 -6.09
N ILE A 6 -18.14 14.01 -6.14
CA ILE A 6 -17.93 13.13 -7.30
C ILE A 6 -19.28 12.88 -7.98
N HIS A 7 -19.41 13.26 -9.25
CA HIS A 7 -20.59 12.96 -10.06
C HIS A 7 -20.44 11.62 -10.79
N LEU A 8 -21.28 10.65 -10.45
CA LEU A 8 -21.31 9.34 -11.11
C LEU A 8 -22.51 9.22 -12.06
N ARG A 9 -22.24 8.99 -13.35
CA ARG A 9 -23.26 8.61 -14.34
C ARG A 9 -23.23 7.10 -14.53
N VAL A 10 -24.28 6.42 -14.07
CA VAL A 10 -24.38 4.96 -14.15
C VAL A 10 -25.75 4.56 -14.70
N PRO A 11 -25.86 3.39 -15.38
CA PRO A 11 -27.16 2.86 -15.78
C PRO A 11 -28.12 2.73 -14.60
N ALA A 12 -29.41 2.99 -14.83
CA ALA A 12 -30.43 2.94 -13.77
C ALA A 12 -30.48 1.57 -13.07
N ALA A 13 -30.29 0.48 -13.83
CA ALA A 13 -30.22 -0.87 -13.29
C ALA A 13 -29.04 -1.06 -12.32
N THR A 14 -27.87 -0.47 -12.63
CA THR A 14 -26.68 -0.52 -11.77
C THR A 14 -26.92 0.23 -10.47
N LYS A 15 -27.44 1.46 -10.54
CA LYS A 15 -27.85 2.22 -9.34
C LYS A 15 -28.87 1.43 -8.50
N GLY A 16 -29.86 0.80 -9.14
CA GLY A 16 -30.85 -0.03 -8.46
C GLY A 16 -30.24 -1.22 -7.71
N ARG A 17 -29.24 -1.89 -8.29
CA ARG A 17 -28.49 -2.96 -7.59
C ARG A 17 -27.71 -2.42 -6.39
N TRP A 18 -26.97 -1.32 -6.55
CA TRP A 18 -26.17 -0.74 -5.47
C TRP A 18 -27.02 -0.25 -4.30
N VAL A 19 -28.19 0.35 -4.56
CA VAL A 19 -29.13 0.77 -3.50
C VAL A 19 -29.65 -0.41 -2.68
N ARG A 20 -29.98 -1.53 -3.34
CA ARG A 20 -30.43 -2.73 -2.62
C ARG A 20 -29.30 -3.34 -1.78
N ALA A 21 -28.09 -3.42 -2.33
CA ALA A 21 -26.92 -3.91 -1.63
C ALA A 21 -26.54 -3.02 -0.43
N SER A 22 -26.58 -1.69 -0.59
CA SER A 22 -26.28 -0.76 0.51
C SER A 22 -27.29 -0.89 1.66
N ARG A 23 -28.58 -1.04 1.34
CA ARG A 23 -29.64 -1.26 2.35
C ARG A 23 -29.47 -2.59 3.08
N ALA A 24 -29.16 -3.66 2.36
CA ALA A 24 -28.88 -4.97 2.96
C ALA A 24 -27.67 -4.91 3.92
N ALA A 25 -26.69 -4.05 3.62
CA ALA A 25 -25.53 -3.78 4.47
C ALA A 25 -25.78 -2.72 5.57
N GLY A 26 -26.98 -2.15 5.68
CA GLY A 26 -27.30 -1.09 6.65
C GLY A 26 -26.57 0.24 6.42
N LYS A 27 -26.07 0.50 5.20
CA LYS A 27 -25.27 1.68 4.85
C LYS A 27 -26.00 2.66 3.92
N ARG A 28 -25.68 3.95 4.01
CA ARG A 28 -26.04 4.92 2.96
C ARG A 28 -25.36 4.51 1.65
N LEU A 29 -25.97 4.84 0.51
CA LEU A 29 -25.40 4.50 -0.80
C LEU A 29 -23.99 5.08 -0.98
N THR A 30 -23.77 6.32 -0.55
CA THR A 30 -22.44 6.97 -0.58
C THR A 30 -21.42 6.16 0.20
N ASP A 31 -21.66 5.92 1.49
CA ASP A 31 -20.72 5.20 2.36
C ASP A 31 -20.46 3.77 1.85
N TYR A 32 -21.48 3.11 1.31
CA TYR A 32 -21.34 1.79 0.69
C TYR A 32 -20.43 1.82 -0.53
N ILE A 33 -20.61 2.79 -1.44
CA ILE A 33 -19.77 2.93 -2.63
C ILE A 33 -18.34 3.30 -2.23
N THR A 34 -18.15 4.26 -1.32
CA THR A 34 -16.82 4.64 -0.83
C THR A 34 -16.11 3.44 -0.21
N SER A 35 -16.75 2.74 0.75
CA SER A 35 -16.18 1.51 1.34
C SER A 35 -15.85 0.45 0.29
N ALA A 36 -16.69 0.28 -0.73
CA ALA A 36 -16.48 -0.73 -1.77
C ALA A 36 -15.30 -0.38 -2.67
N VAL A 37 -15.13 0.90 -3.02
CA VAL A 37 -13.99 1.37 -3.82
C VAL A 37 -12.68 1.23 -3.04
N GLU A 38 -12.65 1.67 -1.79
CA GLU A 38 -11.47 1.52 -0.92
C GLU A 38 -11.10 0.05 -0.73
N ALA A 39 -12.08 -0.81 -0.44
CA ALA A 39 -11.85 -2.25 -0.29
C ALA A 39 -11.34 -2.89 -1.59
N TYR A 40 -11.85 -2.46 -2.75
CA TYR A 40 -11.35 -2.93 -4.03
C TYR A 40 -9.89 -2.53 -4.26
N MET A 41 -9.52 -1.27 -4.00
CA MET A 41 -8.14 -0.78 -4.12
C MET A 41 -7.19 -1.54 -3.20
N GLN A 42 -7.59 -1.74 -1.94
CA GLN A 42 -6.81 -2.53 -0.97
C GLN A 42 -6.64 -3.99 -1.39
N GLN A 43 -7.68 -4.61 -1.97
CA GLN A 43 -7.56 -5.96 -2.53
C GLN A 43 -6.61 -6.05 -3.73
N GLN A 44 -6.48 -4.99 -4.54
CA GLN A 44 -5.48 -4.96 -5.61
C GLN A 44 -4.06 -4.90 -5.04
N LEU A 45 -3.84 -4.06 -4.02
CA LEU A 45 -2.56 -3.95 -3.33
C LEU A 45 -2.12 -5.28 -2.71
N ALA A 46 -3.03 -6.00 -2.07
CA ALA A 46 -2.76 -7.31 -1.48
C ALA A 46 -2.40 -8.41 -2.50
N ARG A 47 -2.59 -8.16 -3.82
CA ARG A 47 -2.33 -9.10 -4.90
C ARG A 47 -1.12 -8.71 -5.76
N VAL A 48 -0.39 -7.67 -5.37
CA VAL A 48 0.81 -7.24 -6.09
C VAL A 48 1.80 -8.40 -6.17
N ALA A 49 2.21 -8.73 -7.39
CA ALA A 49 3.26 -9.69 -7.69
C ALA A 49 4.51 -8.93 -8.15
N ILE A 50 5.66 -9.28 -7.59
CA ILE A 50 6.94 -8.74 -8.04
C ILE A 50 7.33 -9.46 -9.33
N PRO A 51 7.64 -8.74 -10.42
CA PRO A 51 8.14 -9.37 -11.64
C PRO A 51 9.46 -10.10 -11.41
N ASP A 52 9.63 -11.28 -12.01
CA ASP A 52 10.83 -12.13 -11.83
C ASP A 52 12.13 -11.45 -12.28
N ASP A 53 12.03 -10.44 -13.15
CA ASP A 53 13.13 -9.67 -13.71
C ASP A 53 13.42 -8.37 -12.92
N VAL A 54 12.88 -8.26 -11.70
CA VAL A 54 13.10 -7.17 -10.76
C VAL A 54 13.72 -7.73 -9.48
N GLU A 55 14.99 -7.41 -9.25
CA GLU A 55 15.68 -7.76 -8.01
C GLU A 55 15.47 -6.71 -6.93
N PHE A 56 15.45 -7.13 -5.66
CA PHE A 56 15.27 -6.22 -4.52
C PHE A 56 16.36 -5.13 -4.48
N ALA A 57 17.61 -5.49 -4.79
CA ALA A 57 18.74 -4.56 -4.80
C ALA A 57 18.58 -3.39 -5.79
N ALA A 58 17.72 -3.53 -6.80
CA ALA A 58 17.41 -2.44 -7.73
C ALA A 58 16.69 -1.27 -7.06
N LEU A 59 16.06 -1.48 -5.90
CA LEU A 59 15.46 -0.39 -5.12
C LEU A 59 16.49 0.64 -4.66
N HIS A 60 17.77 0.26 -4.56
CA HIS A 60 18.83 1.11 -4.03
C HIS A 60 18.43 1.73 -2.68
N LEU A 61 17.93 0.87 -1.78
CA LEU A 61 17.43 1.29 -0.48
C LEU A 61 18.56 1.93 0.33
N ALA A 62 18.29 3.12 0.86
CA ALA A 62 19.23 3.85 1.68
C ALA A 62 18.50 4.51 2.85
N ARG A 63 19.24 4.74 3.93
CA ARG A 63 18.79 5.58 5.03
C ARG A 63 19.55 6.90 4.96
N ASP A 64 18.79 7.97 4.81
CA ASP A 64 19.30 9.33 4.70
C ASP A 64 19.75 9.83 6.09
N ALA A 65 20.51 10.94 6.10
CA ALA A 65 21.09 11.46 7.33
C ALA A 65 20.05 11.93 8.38
N ASP A 66 18.83 12.21 7.95
CA ASP A 66 17.69 12.57 8.80
C ASP A 66 16.87 11.35 9.26
N GLY A 67 17.29 10.14 8.89
CA GLY A 67 16.61 8.89 9.21
C GLY A 67 15.54 8.48 8.20
N ALA A 68 15.24 9.31 7.19
CA ALA A 68 14.31 8.97 6.14
C ALA A 68 14.83 7.81 5.28
N VAL A 69 13.92 7.03 4.72
CA VAL A 69 14.26 5.93 3.81
C VAL A 69 14.10 6.41 2.38
N SER A 70 15.18 6.32 1.60
CA SER A 70 15.20 6.66 0.18
C SER A 70 15.36 5.40 -0.69
N PHE A 71 14.75 5.42 -1.88
CA PHE A 71 14.76 4.31 -2.84
C PHE A 71 14.41 4.83 -4.25
N ASP A 72 14.66 4.00 -5.26
CA ASP A 72 14.34 4.30 -6.65
C ASP A 72 12.86 4.05 -6.96
N TRP A 73 12.11 5.14 -7.13
CA TRP A 73 10.70 5.11 -7.54
C TRP A 73 10.46 4.45 -8.90
N ALA A 74 11.44 4.41 -9.81
CA ALA A 74 11.29 3.76 -11.10
C ALA A 74 11.03 2.26 -10.96
N VAL A 75 11.57 1.64 -9.91
CA VAL A 75 11.32 0.21 -9.59
C VAL A 75 9.88 0.02 -9.12
N ILE A 76 9.39 0.87 -8.22
CA ILE A 76 8.00 0.84 -7.75
C ILE A 76 7.03 1.06 -8.91
N GLU A 77 7.29 2.05 -9.77
CA GLU A 77 6.48 2.33 -10.96
C GLU A 77 6.46 1.15 -11.94
N ARG A 78 7.58 0.42 -12.09
CA ARG A 78 7.66 -0.80 -12.90
C ARG A 78 6.81 -1.93 -12.31
N ILE A 79 6.88 -2.15 -11.00
CA ILE A 79 6.02 -3.12 -10.30
C ILE A 79 4.54 -2.75 -10.48
N CYS A 80 4.18 -1.48 -10.26
CA CYS A 80 2.84 -0.97 -10.47
C CYS A 80 2.33 -1.25 -11.89
N ARG A 81 3.15 -0.94 -12.91
CA ARG A 81 2.82 -1.18 -14.32
C ARG A 81 2.59 -2.67 -14.61
N ALA A 82 3.43 -3.56 -14.08
CA ALA A 82 3.28 -5.00 -14.27
C ALA A 82 1.98 -5.55 -13.65
N ASN A 83 1.48 -4.88 -12.60
CA ASN A 83 0.28 -5.28 -11.86
C ASN A 83 -1.00 -4.53 -12.28
N ASN A 84 -0.92 -3.64 -13.28
CA ASN A 84 -1.99 -2.69 -13.63
C ASN A 84 -2.48 -1.88 -12.42
N LEU A 85 -1.57 -1.54 -11.52
CA LEU A 85 -1.84 -0.77 -10.32
C LEU A 85 -1.46 0.71 -10.56
N PRO A 86 -2.34 1.68 -10.28
CA PRO A 86 -1.96 3.08 -10.27
C PRO A 86 -0.96 3.37 -9.14
N VAL A 87 0.16 4.01 -9.46
CA VAL A 87 1.25 4.28 -8.49
C VAL A 87 0.79 5.26 -7.40
N GLU A 88 -0.23 6.06 -7.68
CA GLU A 88 -0.85 7.00 -6.76
C GLU A 88 -1.42 6.29 -5.51
N LEU A 89 -1.79 5.01 -5.62
CA LEU A 89 -2.20 4.22 -4.44
C LEU A 89 -1.06 3.99 -3.44
N LEU A 90 0.18 4.04 -3.89
CA LEU A 90 1.38 3.92 -3.06
C LEU A 90 1.95 5.30 -2.70
N ARG A 91 1.91 6.26 -3.64
CA ARG A 91 2.50 7.60 -3.47
C ARG A 91 1.63 8.56 -2.67
N GLU A 92 0.32 8.50 -2.86
CA GLU A 92 -0.65 9.42 -2.26
C GLU A 92 -1.64 8.69 -1.33
N GLY A 93 -1.60 7.36 -1.31
CA GLY A 93 -2.38 6.54 -0.40
C GLY A 93 -1.79 6.50 1.01
N PRO A 94 -2.40 5.72 1.92
CA PRO A 94 -1.83 5.43 3.23
C PRO A 94 -0.38 4.95 3.14
N GLU A 95 0.50 5.49 4.00
CA GLU A 95 1.92 5.17 4.04
C GLU A 95 2.17 3.65 4.17
N ASP A 96 1.32 2.97 4.96
CA ASP A 96 1.31 1.53 5.16
C ASP A 96 1.23 0.73 3.86
N ASN A 97 0.65 1.27 2.78
CA ASN A 97 0.58 0.58 1.51
C ASN A 97 1.98 0.34 0.92
N LEU A 98 2.82 1.37 0.94
CA LEU A 98 4.18 1.29 0.40
C LEU A 98 5.09 0.53 1.36
N ALA A 99 5.01 0.83 2.65
CA ALA A 99 5.77 0.10 3.67
C ALA A 99 5.46 -1.41 3.63
N GLY A 100 4.18 -1.77 3.56
CA GLY A 100 3.74 -3.17 3.45
C GLY A 100 4.24 -3.86 2.18
N LEU A 101 4.27 -3.16 1.04
CA LEU A 101 4.86 -3.68 -0.19
C LEU A 101 6.36 -3.97 -0.02
N LEU A 102 7.13 -3.02 0.51
CA LEU A 102 8.58 -3.15 0.68
C LEU A 102 8.93 -4.29 1.66
N ILE A 103 8.26 -4.33 2.81
CA ILE A 103 8.49 -5.35 3.85
C ILE A 103 8.07 -6.73 3.35
N GLY A 104 6.91 -6.84 2.70
CA GLY A 104 6.41 -8.10 2.14
C GLY A 104 7.33 -8.64 1.05
N TRP A 105 7.79 -7.76 0.15
CA TRP A 105 8.76 -8.13 -0.89
C TRP A 105 10.08 -8.57 -0.27
N TYR A 106 10.65 -7.79 0.66
CA TYR A 106 11.92 -8.15 1.30
C TYR A 106 11.85 -9.49 2.02
N SER A 107 10.76 -9.72 2.76
CA SER A 107 10.53 -11.00 3.47
C SER A 107 10.49 -12.19 2.50
N ALA A 108 9.82 -12.03 1.36
CA ALA A 108 9.78 -13.05 0.31
C ALA A 108 11.16 -13.27 -0.35
N HIS A 109 11.89 -12.19 -0.64
CA HIS A 109 13.26 -12.21 -1.17
C HIS A 109 14.20 -12.97 -0.23
N ARG A 110 14.15 -12.70 1.08
CA ARG A 110 14.96 -13.40 2.08
C ARG A 110 14.56 -14.87 2.23
N SER A 111 13.27 -15.18 2.17
CA SER A 111 12.77 -16.56 2.19
C SER A 111 13.22 -17.37 0.97
N ALA A 112 13.42 -16.71 -0.17
CA ALA A 112 13.96 -17.31 -1.38
C ALA A 112 15.51 -17.43 -1.38
N GLY A 113 16.19 -17.04 -0.30
CA GLY A 113 17.65 -17.07 -0.20
C GLY A 113 18.35 -15.86 -0.80
N GLY A 114 17.60 -14.79 -1.11
CA GLY A 114 18.14 -13.53 -1.61
C GLY A 114 19.11 -12.86 -0.64
N ALA A 115 20.02 -12.05 -1.16
CA ALA A 115 21.04 -11.37 -0.36
C ALA A 115 20.42 -10.41 0.69
N PRO A 116 21.02 -10.28 1.88
CA PRO A 116 20.56 -9.33 2.87
C PRO A 116 20.80 -7.89 2.41
N ASP A 117 19.85 -7.01 2.73
CA ASP A 117 19.97 -5.56 2.57
C ASP A 117 19.98 -4.92 3.97
N PRO A 118 21.04 -4.19 4.37
CA PRO A 118 21.15 -3.67 5.73
C PRO A 118 19.99 -2.77 6.16
N VAL A 119 19.48 -1.92 5.26
CA VAL A 119 18.40 -0.99 5.58
C VAL A 119 17.08 -1.76 5.71
N ALA A 120 16.83 -2.72 4.82
CA ALA A 120 15.62 -3.53 4.90
C ALA A 120 15.61 -4.47 6.12
N GLU A 121 16.76 -5.01 6.54
CA GLU A 121 16.87 -5.78 7.80
C GLU A 121 16.53 -4.91 9.03
N GLU A 122 17.01 -3.65 9.08
CA GLU A 122 16.67 -2.71 10.15
C GLU A 122 15.17 -2.42 10.19
N LEU A 123 14.57 -2.05 9.06
CA LEU A 123 13.14 -1.75 8.96
C LEU A 123 12.28 -2.96 9.35
N LEU A 124 12.67 -4.16 8.90
CA LEU A 124 11.96 -5.40 9.26
C LEU A 124 12.02 -5.67 10.77
N ALA A 125 13.17 -5.40 11.40
CA ALA A 125 13.34 -5.55 12.85
C ALA A 125 12.52 -4.51 13.63
N GLU A 126 12.44 -3.26 13.17
CA GLU A 126 11.60 -2.21 13.74
C GLU A 126 10.13 -2.65 13.77
N VAL A 127 9.58 -3.09 12.63
CA VAL A 127 8.19 -3.57 12.54
C VAL A 127 7.92 -4.79 13.42
N GLN A 128 8.84 -5.76 13.46
CA GLN A 128 8.69 -6.93 14.33
C GLN A 128 8.70 -6.56 15.83
N ALA A 129 9.50 -5.57 16.22
CA ALA A 129 9.54 -5.09 17.60
C ALA A 129 8.24 -4.34 17.98
N GLU A 130 7.70 -3.54 17.08
CA GLU A 130 6.42 -2.83 17.26
C GLU A 130 5.24 -3.79 17.40
N ASP A 131 5.16 -4.81 16.53
CA ASP A 131 4.15 -5.86 16.59
C ASP A 131 4.21 -6.62 17.93
N ALA A 132 5.42 -6.95 18.39
CA ALA A 132 5.63 -7.63 19.68
C ALA A 132 5.26 -6.75 20.88
N ALA A 133 5.42 -5.43 20.76
CA ALA A 133 5.06 -4.46 21.78
C ALA A 133 3.57 -4.07 21.76
N GLY A 134 2.82 -4.43 20.71
CA GLY A 134 1.42 -4.04 20.54
C GLY A 134 1.23 -2.53 20.32
N GLN A 135 2.26 -1.83 19.85
CA GLN A 135 2.26 -0.39 19.65
C GLN A 135 2.57 -0.07 18.19
N ALA A 136 1.54 0.18 17.38
CA ALA A 136 1.70 0.82 16.07
C ALA A 136 1.93 2.32 16.28
N PHE A 137 3.16 2.73 16.59
CA PHE A 137 3.53 4.15 16.58
C PHE A 137 4.22 4.46 15.25
N SER A 138 3.48 5.12 14.35
CA SER A 138 4.09 5.91 13.28
C SER A 138 4.99 6.96 13.95
N TYR A 139 6.31 6.76 13.88
CA TYR A 139 7.24 7.82 14.23
C TYR A 139 7.09 8.93 13.19
N GLU A 140 6.61 10.10 13.60
CA GLU A 140 6.78 11.29 12.76
C GLU A 140 8.28 11.46 12.48
N PRO A 141 8.69 11.70 11.22
CA PRO A 141 10.08 11.97 10.89
C PRO A 141 10.63 13.12 11.74
N GLY A 142 11.70 12.84 12.48
CA GLY A 142 12.47 13.85 13.21
C GLY A 142 12.13 14.00 14.69
N ARG A 143 12.73 13.16 15.54
CA ARG A 143 13.25 13.59 16.85
C ARG A 143 14.54 12.84 17.20
N ALA A 144 15.66 13.51 16.94
CA ALA A 144 16.86 13.38 17.76
C ALA A 144 16.69 14.16 19.07
#